data_AF-A0A8J5QVL1-F1
#
_entry.id   AF-A0A8J5QVL1-F1
#
_cell.length_a   1.000
_cell.length_b   1.000
_cell.length_c   1.000
_cell.angle_alpha   90.00
_cell.angle_beta   90.00
_cell.angle_gamma   90.00
#
_symmetry.space_group_name_H-M   'P 1'
#
loop_
_entity.id
_entity.type
_entity.pdbx_description
1 polymer ?
#
loop_
_entity_poly.entity_id
_entity_poly.type
_entity_poly.pdbx_seq_one_letter_code
_entity_poly.pdbx_strand_id
1 'polypeptide(L)'
;MTNFLNPPPQWSFKVKNLPNTSKFHRDKWIEFNSKKSPYILIKIGKTTQTVNNRILQWEKKCNHKLTNLEPLNRHLIEKRRHDGGIISGLIRRFRRLEVRDDEEDVQYKRYKNNGFYCNSKLDLIESTIHKSLRKKYGKGDVYCIGCNQDPIKVKRKTSPFDTNYNVHIEWFLIPKEDLQYVYKLIDSTCIQLG
;
A
#
# COMPACT_ATOMS: atom_id res chain seq x y z
N MET A 1 5.73 -2.87 -17.69
CA MET A 1 6.60 -2.80 -16.50
C MET A 1 5.81 -2.13 -15.38
N THR A 2 5.48 -2.87 -14.32
CA THR A 2 4.64 -2.41 -13.21
C THR A 2 5.42 -1.50 -12.26
N ASN A 3 4.79 -0.38 -11.87
CA ASN A 3 5.48 0.75 -11.28
C ASN A 3 5.43 0.77 -9.74
N PHE A 4 5.77 -0.36 -9.10
CA PHE A 4 5.67 -0.50 -7.64
C PHE A 4 6.68 0.34 -6.87
N LEU A 5 7.83 0.65 -7.49
CA LEU A 5 8.95 1.33 -6.84
C LEU A 5 9.28 2.70 -7.46
N ASN A 6 8.93 2.96 -8.72
CA ASN A 6 9.36 4.17 -9.44
C ASN A 6 8.15 5.07 -9.76
N PRO A 7 7.42 5.60 -8.76
CA PRO A 7 6.20 6.34 -9.00
C PRO A 7 6.35 7.34 -10.17
N PRO A 8 5.34 7.46 -11.08
CA PRO A 8 5.39 8.37 -12.22
C PRO A 8 5.83 9.79 -11.82
N PRO A 9 6.44 10.58 -12.72
CA PRO A 9 6.92 11.93 -12.41
C PRO A 9 5.88 12.85 -11.75
N GLN A 10 4.60 12.65 -12.08
CA GLN A 10 3.44 13.38 -11.54
C GLN A 10 2.93 12.85 -10.19
N TRP A 11 3.55 11.82 -9.62
CA TRP A 11 3.15 11.23 -8.35
C TRP A 11 3.77 12.02 -7.21
N SER A 12 2.92 12.61 -6.39
CA SER A 12 3.30 13.64 -5.41
C SER A 12 2.72 13.37 -4.03
N PHE A 13 2.74 12.09 -3.61
CA PHE A 13 2.39 11.74 -2.25
C PHE A 13 3.47 12.21 -1.27
N LYS A 14 3.04 13.01 -0.30
CA LYS A 14 3.85 13.37 0.86
C LYS A 14 3.33 12.66 2.09
N VAL A 15 4.25 12.27 2.96
CA VAL A 15 3.97 11.55 4.21
C VAL A 15 4.57 12.32 5.38
N LYS A 16 4.06 12.08 6.58
CA LYS A 16 4.62 12.58 7.83
C LYS A 16 5.24 11.45 8.63
N ASN A 17 6.21 11.80 9.47
CA ASN A 17 6.71 10.93 10.54
C ASN A 17 7.15 9.53 10.06
N LEU A 18 7.83 9.46 8.91
CA LEU A 18 8.48 8.22 8.48
C LEU A 18 9.46 7.74 9.59
N PRO A 19 9.53 6.43 9.85
CA PRO A 19 10.53 5.90 10.77
C PRO A 19 11.95 6.28 10.33
N ASN A 20 12.84 6.57 11.29
CA ASN A 20 14.22 7.03 11.06
C ASN A 20 14.35 8.39 10.36
N THR A 21 13.31 9.22 10.38
CA THR A 21 13.38 10.60 9.89
C THR A 21 14.17 11.48 10.86
N SER A 22 15.06 12.33 10.32
CA SER A 22 15.78 13.34 11.12
C SER A 22 14.81 14.21 11.91
N LYS A 23 15.23 14.64 13.12
CA LYS A 23 14.45 15.54 14.00
C LYS A 23 13.96 16.80 13.26
N PHE A 24 14.71 17.28 12.28
CA PHE A 24 14.36 18.45 11.46
C PHE A 24 13.13 18.24 10.56
N HIS A 25 12.86 17.00 10.17
CA HIS A 25 11.77 16.62 9.27
C HIS A 25 10.58 15.99 10.00
N ARG A 26 10.64 15.93 11.34
CA ARG A 26 9.51 15.50 12.17
C ARG A 26 8.31 16.43 11.95
N ASP A 27 7.13 15.84 11.84
CA ASP A 27 5.84 16.52 11.61
C ASP A 27 5.72 17.35 10.31
N LYS A 28 6.72 17.27 9.43
CA LYS A 28 6.70 17.89 8.09
C LYS A 28 6.27 16.89 7.02
N TRP A 29 5.53 17.37 6.03
CA TRP A 29 5.18 16.60 4.85
C TRP A 29 6.42 16.46 3.95
N ILE A 30 6.94 15.25 3.82
CA ILE A 30 8.10 14.92 2.98
C ILE A 30 7.70 14.03 1.83
N GLU A 31 8.34 14.18 0.68
CA GLU A 31 8.08 13.33 -0.48
C GLU A 31 8.44 11.88 -0.19
N PHE A 32 7.50 10.97 -0.47
CA PHE A 32 7.72 9.55 -0.23
C PHE A 32 8.36 8.87 -1.44
N ASN A 33 9.55 8.33 -1.26
CA ASN A 33 10.23 7.52 -2.28
C ASN A 33 10.17 6.02 -1.94
N SER A 34 9.22 5.31 -2.55
CA SER A 34 9.04 3.86 -2.35
C SER A 34 10.30 3.05 -2.69
N LYS A 35 11.09 3.41 -3.71
CA LYS A 35 12.31 2.66 -4.09
C LYS A 35 13.38 2.67 -2.99
N LYS A 36 13.64 3.84 -2.42
CA LYS A 36 14.69 4.04 -1.41
C LYS A 36 14.23 3.58 -0.03
N SER A 37 12.94 3.77 0.28
CA SER A 37 12.37 3.39 1.57
C SER A 37 12.31 1.86 1.78
N PRO A 38 12.56 1.36 3.00
CA PRO A 38 12.22 0.00 3.40
C PRO A 38 10.71 -0.19 3.60
N TYR A 39 9.94 0.90 3.59
CA TYR A 39 8.48 0.90 3.69
C TYR A 39 7.83 1.08 2.32
N ILE A 40 6.56 0.72 2.22
CA ILE A 40 5.67 0.97 1.09
C ILE A 40 4.35 1.54 1.60
N LEU A 41 3.73 2.42 0.80
CA LEU A 41 2.39 2.92 1.06
C LEU A 41 1.37 2.00 0.41
N ILE A 42 0.44 1.48 1.23
CA ILE A 42 -0.62 0.58 0.77
C ILE A 42 -1.95 1.18 1.16
N LYS A 43 -2.87 1.24 0.19
CA LYS A 43 -4.28 1.50 0.44
C LYS A 43 -5.04 0.18 0.38
N ILE A 44 -5.87 -0.08 1.37
CA ILE A 44 -6.75 -1.25 1.39
C ILE A 44 -8.18 -0.76 1.35
N GLY A 45 -8.96 -1.27 0.41
CA GLY A 45 -10.35 -0.91 0.30
C GLY A 45 -11.22 -2.05 -0.21
N LYS A 46 -12.52 -1.96 0.09
CA LYS A 46 -13.53 -2.89 -0.44
C LYS A 46 -14.13 -2.41 -1.78
N THR A 47 -14.75 -3.35 -2.49
CA THR A 47 -15.56 -3.09 -3.69
C THR A 47 -16.57 -4.23 -3.92
N THR A 48 -17.73 -3.89 -4.49
CA THR A 48 -18.69 -4.85 -5.06
C THR A 48 -18.56 -4.98 -6.58
N GLN A 49 -17.78 -4.09 -7.19
CA GLN A 49 -17.41 -4.11 -8.62
C GLN A 49 -16.08 -4.86 -8.81
N THR A 50 -15.65 -5.03 -10.06
CA THR A 50 -14.32 -5.60 -10.36
C THR A 50 -13.19 -4.76 -9.74
N VAL A 51 -12.10 -5.43 -9.37
CA VAL A 51 -10.91 -4.78 -8.76
C VAL A 51 -10.37 -3.68 -9.67
N ASN A 52 -10.28 -3.93 -10.97
CA ASN A 52 -9.80 -2.94 -11.95
C ASN A 52 -10.68 -1.70 -12.01
N ASN A 53 -12.02 -1.85 -11.98
CA ASN A 53 -12.93 -0.71 -11.95
C ASN A 53 -12.75 0.12 -10.68
N ARG A 54 -12.54 -0.54 -9.54
CA ARG A 54 -12.28 0.15 -8.27
C ARG A 54 -10.98 0.94 -8.29
N ILE A 55 -9.91 0.35 -8.85
CA ILE A 55 -8.63 1.02 -9.01
C ILE A 55 -8.80 2.26 -9.91
N LEU A 56 -9.44 2.11 -11.08
CA LEU A 56 -9.69 3.23 -12.00
C LEU A 56 -10.49 4.36 -11.35
N GLN A 57 -11.46 4.05 -10.48
CA GLN A 57 -12.19 5.06 -9.71
C GLN A 57 -11.26 5.86 -8.77
N TRP A 58 -10.35 5.17 -8.08
CA TRP A 58 -9.38 5.84 -7.22
C TRP A 58 -8.37 6.67 -8.01
N GLU A 59 -7.89 6.15 -9.15
CA GLU A 59 -6.99 6.87 -10.04
C GLU A 59 -7.64 8.15 -10.57
N LYS A 60 -8.89 8.07 -11.05
CA LYS A 60 -9.66 9.23 -11.52
C LYS A 60 -9.86 10.27 -10.42
N LYS A 61 -10.13 9.83 -9.18
CA LYS A 61 -10.36 10.73 -8.04
C LYS A 61 -9.10 11.49 -7.62
N CYS A 62 -7.94 10.86 -7.70
CA CYS A 62 -6.69 11.44 -7.19
C CYS A 62 -5.73 11.85 -8.31
N ASN A 63 -6.09 11.65 -9.57
CA ASN A 63 -5.26 11.82 -10.75
C ASN A 63 -3.86 11.18 -10.64
N HIS A 64 -3.79 10.00 -10.00
CA HIS A 64 -2.56 9.26 -9.79
C HIS A 64 -2.75 7.83 -10.28
N LYS A 65 -1.80 7.32 -11.06
CA LYS A 65 -1.80 5.90 -11.42
C LYS A 65 -1.51 5.07 -10.17
N LEU A 66 -2.28 4.02 -9.98
CA LEU A 66 -2.15 3.06 -8.89
C LEU A 66 -1.76 1.71 -9.48
N THR A 67 -1.21 0.83 -8.65
CA THR A 67 -0.88 -0.53 -9.08
C THR A 67 -1.44 -1.50 -8.05
N ASN A 68 -2.13 -2.54 -8.52
CA ASN A 68 -2.66 -3.56 -7.64
C ASN A 68 -1.52 -4.36 -7.02
N LEU A 69 -1.49 -4.40 -5.70
CA LEU A 69 -0.49 -5.12 -4.93
C LEU A 69 -1.03 -6.50 -4.60
N GLU A 70 -0.52 -7.50 -5.32
CA GLU A 70 -1.00 -8.87 -5.31
C GLU A 70 0.03 -9.79 -4.65
N PRO A 71 -0.40 -10.89 -4.03
CA PRO A 71 0.54 -11.87 -3.49
C PRO A 71 1.54 -12.37 -4.54
N LEU A 72 1.10 -12.52 -5.79
CA LEU A 72 1.93 -12.95 -6.92
C LEU A 72 3.04 -11.94 -7.26
N ASN A 73 2.79 -10.65 -7.06
CA ASN A 73 3.74 -9.59 -7.41
C ASN A 73 4.53 -9.04 -6.21
N ARG A 74 4.38 -9.65 -5.01
CA ARG A 74 5.11 -9.26 -3.77
C ARG A 74 6.64 -9.21 -3.96
N HIS A 75 7.16 -10.14 -4.73
CA HIS A 75 8.59 -10.29 -5.00
C HIS A 75 9.19 -9.10 -5.78
N LEU A 76 8.34 -8.25 -6.40
CA LEU A 76 8.76 -7.03 -7.08
C LEU A 76 9.01 -5.86 -6.12
N ILE A 77 8.58 -5.99 -4.85
CA ILE A 77 8.70 -4.95 -3.82
C ILE A 77 9.73 -5.33 -2.77
N GLU A 78 9.75 -6.60 -2.38
CA GLU A 78 10.76 -7.13 -1.47
C GLU A 78 12.15 -6.98 -2.10
N LYS A 79 12.96 -6.08 -1.54
CA LYS A 79 14.39 -6.06 -1.86
C LYS A 79 14.93 -7.40 -1.39
N ARG A 80 15.25 -8.31 -2.31
CA ARG A 80 16.06 -9.50 -1.99
C ARG A 80 17.27 -8.99 -1.21
N ARG A 81 17.45 -9.44 0.04
CA ARG A 81 18.58 -9.09 0.90
C ARG A 81 19.85 -9.12 0.03
N HIS A 82 20.34 -7.92 -0.28
CA HIS A 82 21.56 -7.72 -1.05
C HIS A 82 22.62 -7.42 0.00
N ASP A 83 23.26 -8.48 0.50
CA ASP A 83 24.53 -8.32 1.21
C ASP A 83 25.51 -7.69 0.22
N GLY A 84 26.00 -6.49 0.50
CA GLY A 84 26.70 -5.62 -0.47
C GLY A 84 28.11 -6.06 -0.88
N GLY A 85 28.48 -7.34 -0.73
CA GLY A 85 29.82 -7.85 -1.05
C GLY A 85 29.93 -8.51 -2.43
N ILE A 86 31.14 -8.60 -2.99
CA ILE A 86 31.46 -9.31 -4.25
C ILE A 86 30.94 -10.76 -4.24
N ILE A 87 30.94 -11.39 -3.07
CA ILE A 87 30.37 -12.73 -2.82
C ILE A 87 28.87 -12.79 -3.14
N SER A 88 28.10 -11.70 -2.97
CA SER A 88 26.66 -11.70 -3.27
C SER A 88 26.37 -11.69 -4.77
N GLY A 89 27.27 -11.15 -5.59
CA GLY A 89 27.18 -11.22 -7.06
C GLY A 89 27.36 -12.65 -7.57
N LEU A 90 28.26 -13.42 -6.95
CA LEU A 90 28.47 -14.83 -7.23
C LEU A 90 27.33 -15.70 -6.69
N ILE A 91 26.95 -15.51 -5.42
CA ILE A 91 25.78 -16.16 -4.80
C ILE A 91 24.52 -15.90 -5.62
N ARG A 92 24.35 -14.71 -6.23
CA ARG A 92 23.21 -14.40 -7.13
C ARG A 92 23.17 -15.28 -8.38
N ARG A 93 24.32 -15.66 -8.93
CA ARG A 93 24.41 -16.57 -10.09
C ARG A 93 24.11 -18.01 -9.69
N PHE A 94 24.56 -18.43 -8.51
CA PHE A 94 24.30 -19.77 -7.96
C PHE A 94 22.94 -19.91 -7.26
N ARG A 95 22.25 -18.81 -6.91
CA ARG A 95 20.92 -18.84 -6.28
C ARG A 95 19.79 -19.36 -7.16
N ARG A 96 20.04 -19.51 -8.47
CA ARG A 96 19.12 -20.20 -9.39
C ARG A 96 19.28 -21.72 -9.35
N LEU A 97 20.28 -22.22 -8.61
CA LEU A 97 20.54 -23.63 -8.36
C LEU A 97 20.11 -24.05 -6.96
N GLU A 98 19.59 -23.12 -6.17
CA GLU A 98 18.94 -23.42 -4.89
C GLU A 98 17.58 -24.02 -5.23
N VAL A 99 17.42 -25.32 -4.97
CA VAL A 99 16.10 -25.94 -4.85
C VAL A 99 15.47 -25.26 -3.65
N ARG A 100 14.70 -24.21 -3.93
CA ARG A 100 13.77 -23.68 -2.95
C ARG A 100 12.77 -24.80 -2.76
N ASP A 101 12.67 -25.34 -1.55
CA ASP A 101 11.36 -25.79 -1.10
C ASP A 101 10.46 -24.61 -1.43
N ASP A 102 9.61 -24.76 -2.46
CA ASP A 102 8.65 -23.75 -2.82
C ASP A 102 8.02 -23.34 -1.49
N GLU A 103 8.29 -22.10 -1.04
CA GLU A 103 7.60 -21.54 0.13
C GLU A 103 6.14 -21.85 -0.15
N GLU A 104 5.59 -22.85 0.55
CA GLU A 104 4.34 -23.53 0.21
C GLU A 104 3.46 -22.53 -0.49
N ASP A 105 3.23 -22.71 -1.79
CA ASP A 105 2.45 -21.79 -2.64
C ASP A 105 1.32 -21.26 -1.76
N VAL A 106 1.44 -20.05 -1.21
CA VAL A 106 0.59 -19.66 -0.07
C VAL A 106 -0.76 -19.43 -0.70
N GLN A 107 -1.56 -20.48 -0.75
CA GLN A 107 -2.86 -20.49 -1.38
C GLN A 107 -3.79 -19.78 -0.42
N TYR A 108 -3.83 -18.45 -0.57
CA TYR A 108 -4.83 -17.63 0.06
C TYR A 108 -6.21 -18.10 -0.42
N LYS A 109 -6.99 -18.72 0.47
CA LYS A 109 -8.22 -19.43 0.10
C LYS A 109 -9.25 -18.52 -0.55
N ARG A 110 -9.25 -17.24 -0.16
CA ARG A 110 -10.18 -16.23 -0.64
C ARG A 110 -9.59 -15.36 -1.74
N TYR A 111 -8.33 -15.52 -2.11
CA TYR A 111 -7.72 -14.75 -3.20
C TYR A 111 -8.14 -15.30 -4.56
N LYS A 112 -8.88 -14.51 -5.33
CA LYS A 112 -9.32 -14.82 -6.70
C LYS A 112 -9.35 -13.52 -7.50
N ASN A 113 -9.23 -13.57 -8.83
CA ASN A 113 -9.43 -12.41 -9.72
C ASN A 113 -8.84 -11.08 -9.20
N ASN A 114 -7.58 -11.11 -8.76
CA ASN A 114 -6.82 -9.95 -8.30
C ASN A 114 -7.32 -9.31 -6.98
N GLY A 115 -8.11 -10.02 -6.17
CA GLY A 115 -8.61 -9.54 -4.87
C GLY A 115 -9.00 -10.65 -3.91
N PHE A 116 -9.36 -10.27 -2.68
CA PHE A 116 -9.84 -11.21 -1.65
C PHE A 116 -11.37 -11.17 -1.59
N TYR A 117 -12.01 -12.32 -1.79
CA TYR A 117 -13.46 -12.46 -1.92
C TYR A 117 -14.11 -12.87 -0.60
N CYS A 118 -15.24 -12.24 -0.29
CA CYS A 118 -16.09 -12.55 0.86
C CYS A 118 -17.56 -12.38 0.47
N ASN A 119 -18.45 -13.17 1.07
CA ASN A 119 -19.84 -13.25 0.63
C ASN A 119 -20.74 -12.22 1.33
N SER A 120 -20.34 -11.74 2.52
CA SER A 120 -21.13 -10.79 3.28
C SER A 120 -20.28 -9.83 4.12
N LYS A 121 -20.91 -8.78 4.68
CA LYS A 121 -20.33 -7.89 5.70
C LYS A 121 -19.02 -7.18 5.31
N LEU A 122 -18.92 -6.70 4.07
CA LEU A 122 -17.74 -6.00 3.56
C LEU A 122 -17.28 -4.83 4.46
N ASP A 123 -18.22 -4.06 5.01
CA ASP A 123 -17.92 -2.97 5.95
C ASP A 123 -17.23 -3.45 7.22
N LEU A 124 -17.71 -4.56 7.80
CA LEU A 124 -17.14 -5.14 9.01
C LEU A 124 -15.74 -5.69 8.73
N ILE A 125 -15.57 -6.37 7.60
CA ILE A 125 -14.29 -6.96 7.19
C ILE A 125 -13.25 -5.86 6.98
N GLU A 126 -13.57 -4.84 6.17
CA GLU A 126 -12.68 -3.70 5.92
C GLU A 126 -12.32 -2.97 7.22
N SER A 127 -13.32 -2.69 8.07
CA SER A 127 -13.09 -2.04 9.37
C SER A 127 -12.17 -2.88 10.27
N THR A 128 -12.34 -4.20 10.28
CA THR A 128 -11.52 -5.12 11.08
C THR A 128 -10.08 -5.14 10.58
N ILE A 129 -9.87 -5.25 9.27
CA ILE A 129 -8.54 -5.19 8.64
C ILE A 129 -7.87 -3.84 8.96
N HIS A 130 -8.60 -2.73 8.78
CA HIS A 130 -8.09 -1.39 9.06
C HIS A 130 -7.71 -1.22 10.53
N LYS A 131 -8.53 -1.69 11.47
CA LYS A 131 -8.22 -1.65 12.91
C LYS A 131 -6.94 -2.42 13.24
N SER A 132 -6.81 -3.64 12.71
CA SER A 132 -5.63 -4.49 12.93
C SER A 132 -4.36 -3.85 12.38
N LEU A 133 -4.41 -3.26 11.18
CA LEU A 133 -3.26 -2.60 10.58
C LEU A 133 -2.93 -1.27 11.27
N ARG A 134 -3.94 -0.49 11.68
CA ARG A 134 -3.72 0.72 12.48
C ARG A 134 -3.09 0.41 13.83
N LYS A 135 -3.48 -0.71 14.46
CA LYS A 135 -2.88 -1.15 15.73
C LYS A 135 -1.41 -1.54 15.55
N LYS A 136 -1.04 -2.21 14.44
CA LYS A 136 0.32 -2.69 14.21
C LYS A 136 1.26 -1.62 13.63
N TYR A 137 0.81 -0.86 12.62
CA TYR A 137 1.65 0.07 11.86
C TYR A 137 1.31 1.54 12.09
N GLY A 138 0.22 1.84 12.80
CA GLY A 138 -0.26 3.21 12.98
C GLY A 138 -1.01 3.74 11.76
N LYS A 139 -1.11 5.07 11.67
CA LYS A 139 -1.72 5.77 10.52
C LYS A 139 -0.64 6.09 9.49
N GLY A 140 -0.93 5.83 8.22
CA GLY A 140 -0.09 6.24 7.10
C GLY A 140 -0.71 7.41 6.36
N ASP A 141 -1.01 8.52 7.03
CA ASP A 141 -1.69 9.65 6.39
C ASP A 141 -0.86 10.18 5.20
N VAL A 142 -1.51 10.30 4.04
CA VAL A 142 -0.87 10.73 2.80
C VAL A 142 -1.46 12.05 2.34
N TYR A 143 -0.63 13.06 2.17
CA TYR A 143 -0.99 14.29 1.46
C TYR A 143 -0.89 14.07 -0.05
N CYS A 144 -1.98 14.31 -0.75
CA CYS A 144 -2.18 14.11 -2.18
C CYS A 144 -2.40 15.46 -2.87
N ILE A 145 -1.50 15.81 -3.80
CA ILE A 145 -1.64 17.04 -4.59
C ILE A 145 -2.74 16.90 -5.66
N GLY A 146 -2.99 15.68 -6.14
CA GLY A 146 -4.01 15.43 -7.16
C GLY A 146 -5.46 15.56 -6.67
N CYS A 147 -5.69 15.71 -5.36
CA CYS A 147 -7.04 15.91 -4.80
C CYS A 147 -7.47 17.40 -4.73
N ASN A 148 -6.89 18.27 -5.55
CA ASN A 148 -7.32 19.67 -5.61
C ASN A 148 -8.79 19.81 -6.06
N GLN A 149 -9.49 20.75 -5.42
CA GLN A 149 -10.93 20.97 -5.51
C GLN A 149 -11.42 21.16 -6.97
N ASP A 150 -12.60 20.59 -7.28
CA ASP A 150 -13.46 21.15 -8.33
C ASP A 150 -13.76 22.62 -7.97
N PRO A 151 -13.39 23.61 -8.81
CA PRO A 151 -13.62 25.03 -8.52
C PRO A 151 -15.11 25.41 -8.40
N ILE A 152 -16.04 24.50 -8.73
CA ILE A 152 -17.48 24.75 -8.82
C ILE A 152 -18.18 24.65 -7.44
N LYS A 153 -17.56 24.03 -6.42
CA LYS A 153 -18.20 23.80 -5.10
C LYS A 153 -17.73 24.73 -3.98
N VAL A 154 -17.04 25.82 -4.30
CA VAL A 154 -16.68 26.85 -3.29
C VAL A 154 -17.85 27.82 -3.09
N LYS A 155 -19.00 27.30 -2.63
CA LYS A 155 -19.99 28.13 -1.95
C LYS A 155 -19.86 27.90 -0.45
N ARG A 156 -19.14 28.84 0.17
CA ARG A 156 -19.16 29.20 1.60
C ARG A 156 -19.06 28.04 2.58
N LYS A 157 -17.85 27.76 3.08
CA LYS A 157 -17.68 27.32 4.48
C LYS A 157 -16.48 28.02 5.11
N THR A 158 -16.79 29.00 5.94
CA THR A 158 -15.92 29.66 6.92
C THR A 158 -15.88 28.78 8.17
N SER A 159 -15.09 27.71 8.14
CA SER A 159 -14.74 26.94 9.34
C SER A 159 -13.20 26.94 9.48
N PRO A 160 -12.62 27.39 10.61
CA PRO A 160 -11.18 27.37 10.83
C PRO A 160 -10.60 25.96 11.03
N PHE A 161 -11.46 24.93 10.99
CA PHE A 161 -11.14 23.54 11.26
C PHE A 161 -11.45 22.64 10.06
N ASP A 162 -11.54 23.21 8.86
CA ASP A 162 -11.82 22.44 7.65
C ASP A 162 -10.71 21.41 7.40
N THR A 163 -11.08 20.15 7.67
CA THR A 163 -10.27 18.95 7.51
C THR A 163 -9.56 18.97 6.16
N ASN A 164 -8.23 18.88 6.19
CA ASN A 164 -7.36 18.88 5.02
C ASN A 164 -7.89 17.93 3.91
N TYR A 165 -8.65 18.46 2.94
CA TYR A 165 -9.30 17.68 1.87
C TYR A 165 -8.29 16.93 0.97
N ASN A 166 -7.03 17.31 1.03
CA ASN A 166 -5.91 16.69 0.33
C ASN A 166 -5.24 15.57 1.12
N VAL A 167 -5.71 15.23 2.33
CA VAL A 167 -5.11 14.18 3.17
C VAL A 167 -5.96 12.92 3.14
N HIS A 168 -5.38 11.83 2.66
CA HIS A 168 -5.98 10.50 2.70
C HIS A 168 -5.55 9.75 3.96
N ILE A 169 -6.54 9.36 4.76
CA ILE A 169 -6.37 8.63 6.04
C ILE A 169 -6.54 7.10 5.90
N GLU A 170 -6.74 6.63 4.67
CA GLU A 170 -6.99 5.22 4.31
C GLU A 170 -5.71 4.48 3.89
N TRP A 171 -4.55 5.12 4.06
CA TRP A 171 -3.25 4.58 3.68
C TRP A 171 -2.49 4.06 4.91
N PHE A 172 -1.67 3.06 4.66
CA PHE A 172 -0.83 2.39 5.64
C PHE A 172 0.61 2.41 5.17
N LEU A 173 1.52 2.83 6.05
CA LEU A 173 2.95 2.75 5.81
C LEU A 173 3.46 1.42 6.36
N ILE A 174 3.72 0.46 5.46
CA ILE A 174 3.98 -0.93 5.83
C ILE A 174 5.44 -1.27 5.49
N PRO A 175 6.22 -1.89 6.41
CA PRO A 175 7.52 -2.45 6.06
C PRO A 175 7.36 -3.47 4.93
N LYS A 176 8.23 -3.42 3.91
CA LYS A 176 8.10 -4.31 2.75
C LYS A 176 8.24 -5.80 3.11
N GLU A 177 9.00 -6.10 4.16
CA GLU A 177 9.13 -7.45 4.73
C GLU A 177 7.83 -7.99 5.34
N ASP A 178 6.92 -7.10 5.74
CA ASP A 178 5.68 -7.45 6.41
C ASP A 178 4.49 -7.66 5.44
N LEU A 179 4.72 -7.60 4.13
CA LEU A 179 3.67 -7.77 3.11
C LEU A 179 2.97 -9.13 3.21
N GLN A 180 3.72 -10.21 3.47
CA GLN A 180 3.13 -11.54 3.62
C GLN A 180 2.13 -11.59 4.80
N TYR A 181 2.46 -10.93 5.91
CA TYR A 181 1.55 -10.82 7.04
C TYR A 181 0.26 -10.09 6.66
N VAL A 182 0.34 -9.03 5.86
CA VAL A 182 -0.84 -8.28 5.40
C VAL A 182 -1.78 -9.18 4.59
N TYR A 183 -1.24 -9.94 3.62
CA TYR A 183 -2.07 -10.86 2.84
C TYR A 183 -2.71 -11.94 3.69
N LYS A 184 -1.95 -12.56 4.60
CA LYS A 184 -2.46 -13.58 5.54
C LYS A 184 -3.57 -13.00 6.42
N LEU A 185 -3.39 -11.78 6.91
CA LEU A 185 -4.40 -11.07 7.73
C LEU A 185 -5.68 -10.81 6.94
N ILE A 186 -5.58 -10.35 5.69
CA ILE A 186 -6.76 -10.10 4.85
C ILE A 186 -7.49 -11.42 4.60
N ASP A 187 -6.77 -12.47 4.16
CA ASP A 187 -7.34 -13.78 3.88
C ASP A 187 -8.02 -14.38 5.12
N SER A 188 -7.34 -14.39 6.27
CA SER A 188 -7.89 -14.93 7.51
C SER A 188 -9.14 -14.16 7.95
N THR A 189 -9.15 -12.84 7.82
CA THR A 189 -10.32 -12.02 8.17
C THR A 189 -11.49 -12.30 7.24
N CYS A 190 -11.24 -12.44 5.93
CA CYS A 190 -12.26 -12.83 4.96
C CYS A 190 -12.79 -14.25 5.19
N ILE A 191 -11.97 -15.18 5.70
CA ILE A 191 -12.43 -16.53 6.07
C ILE A 191 -13.30 -16.50 7.33
N GLN A 192 -12.89 -15.74 8.36
CA GLN A 192 -13.57 -15.74 9.65
C GLN A 192 -14.89 -14.96 9.65
N LEU A 193 -14.97 -13.87 8.89
CA LEU A 193 -16.11 -12.93 8.95
C LEU A 193 -16.95 -12.90 7.66
N GLY A 194 -16.45 -13.46 6.55
CA GLY A 194 -17.00 -13.30 5.20
C GLY A 194 -17.66 -14.53 4.62
#